data_AF-A0A2M9X8E5-F1
#
_entry.id   AF-A0A2M9X8E5-F1
#
_cell.length_a   1.000
_cell.length_b   1.000
_cell.length_c   1.000
_cell.angle_alpha   90.00
_cell.angle_beta   90.00
_cell.angle_gamma   90.00
#
_symmetry.space_group_name_H-M   'P 1'
#
loop_
_entity.id
_entity.type
_entity.pdbx_description
1 polymer ?
#
loop_
_entity_poly.entity_id
_entity_poly.type
_entity_poly.pdbx_seq_one_letter_code
_entity_poly.pdbx_strand_id
1 'polypeptide(L)' 'MGFFSDKRYLVSVGLRDSKDHHLIRQNKKEVIADSWMSAVNSIKQEYGDRYHSVTLISETEV' A
#
# COMPACT_ATOMS: atom_id res chain seq x y z
N MET A 1 -20.63 9.30 -17.46
CA MET A 1 -19.25 8.78 -17.55
C MET A 1 -18.54 9.19 -16.27
N GLY A 2 -18.00 8.33 -15.41
CA GLY A 2 -17.74 6.90 -15.53
C GLY A 2 -17.99 6.16 -14.20
N PHE A 3 -18.16 4.85 -14.32
CA PHE A 3 -18.19 3.92 -13.21
C PHE A 3 -16.75 3.77 -12.69
N PHE A 4 -16.45 4.35 -11.53
CA PHE A 4 -15.24 4.00 -10.79
C PHE A 4 -15.56 2.70 -10.06
N SER A 5 -15.08 1.57 -10.57
CA SER A 5 -15.07 0.32 -9.79
C SER A 5 -13.92 0.45 -8.82
N ASP A 6 -14.25 0.76 -7.57
CA ASP A 6 -13.27 0.70 -6.49
C ASP A 6 -12.75 -0.74 -6.40
N LYS A 7 -11.43 -0.89 -6.31
CA LYS A 7 -10.78 -2.19 -6.15
C LYS A 7 -10.17 -2.28 -4.77
N ARG A 8 -10.31 -3.45 -4.16
CA ARG A 8 -9.66 -3.79 -2.90
C ARG A 8 -8.33 -4.45 -3.19
N TYR A 9 -7.26 -3.82 -2.76
CA TYR A 9 -5.89 -4.31 -2.85
C TYR A 9 -5.43 -4.78 -1.48
N LEU A 10 -5.15 -6.07 -1.35
CA LEU A 10 -4.38 -6.58 -0.23
C LEU A 10 -2.90 -6.45 -0.57
N VAL A 11 -2.15 -5.74 0.26
CA VAL A 11 -0.74 -5.45 0.03
C VAL A 11 0.12 -5.83 1.21
N SER A 12 1.39 -6.13 0.95
CA SER A 12 2.45 -6.13 1.95
C SER A 12 3.25 -4.85 1.81
N VAL A 13 3.27 -4.03 2.85
CA VAL A 13 4.03 -2.78 2.93
C VAL A 13 5.30 -3.03 3.73
N GLY A 14 6.45 -2.84 3.11
CA GLY A 14 7.74 -2.77 3.78
C GLY A 14 7.92 -1.38 4.40
N LEU A 15 8.12 -1.34 5.70
CA LEU A 15 8.38 -0.12 6.48
C LEU A 15 9.77 -0.19 7.08
N ARG A 16 10.55 0.88 6.91
CA ARG A 16 11.81 1.07 7.63
C ARG A 16 11.53 1.45 9.07
N ASP A 17 12.28 0.83 9.97
CA ASP A 17 12.32 1.31 11.34
C ASP A 17 13.14 2.60 11.42
N SER A 18 12.68 3.55 12.23
CA SER A 18 13.35 4.84 12.40
C SER A 18 14.63 4.73 13.25
N LYS A 19 14.80 3.62 13.98
CA LYS A 19 15.98 3.38 14.83
C LYS A 19 17.01 2.45 14.19
N ASP A 20 16.59 1.61 13.26
CA ASP A 20 17.46 0.67 12.55
C ASP A 20 17.05 0.61 11.06
N HIS A 21 17.78 1.36 10.23
CA HIS A 21 17.51 1.48 8.80
C HIS A 21 17.68 0.17 8.02
N HIS A 22 18.32 -0.84 8.62
CA HIS A 22 18.48 -2.17 8.02
C HIS A 22 17.27 -3.07 8.32
N LEU A 23 16.46 -2.72 9.33
CA LEU A 23 15.31 -3.51 9.72
C LEU A 23 14.06 -3.07 8.96
N ILE A 24 13.68 -3.87 7.97
CA ILE A 24 12.46 -3.70 7.18
C ILE A 24 11.36 -4.56 7.81
N ARG A 25 10.35 -3.93 8.40
CA ARG A 25 9.14 -4.62 8.86
C ARG A 25 8.14 -4.71 7.73
N GLN A 26 7.64 -5.90 7.45
CA GLN A 26 6.54 -6.08 6.52
C GLN A 26 5.21 -6.06 7.28
N ASN A 27 4.29 -5.21 6.84
CA ASN A 27 2.94 -5.14 7.37
C ASN A 27 1.94 -5.48 6.26
N LYS A 28 0.92 -6.28 6.57
CA LYS A 28 -0.16 -6.55 5.60
C LYS A 28 -1.27 -5.54 5.79
N LYS A 29 -1.75 -4.96 4.70
CA LYS A 29 -2.81 -3.95 4.73
C LYS A 29 -3.76 -4.11 3.54
N GLU A 30 -5.03 -3.86 3.78
CA GLU A 30 -6.03 -3.71 2.73
C GLU A 30 -6.22 -2.23 2.41
N VAL A 31 -6.27 -1.89 1.12
CA VAL A 31 -6.49 -0.54 0.63
C VAL A 31 -7.56 -0.60 -0.46
N ILE A 32 -8.58 0.23 -0.33
CA ILE A 32 -9.60 0.41 -1.37
C ILE A 32 -9.20 1.64 -2.17
N ALA A 33 -9.04 1.47 -3.49
CA ALA A 33 -8.68 2.56 -4.38
C ALA A 33 -9.20 2.31 -5.79
N ASP A 34 -9.33 3.39 -6.55
CA ASP A 34 -9.70 3.39 -7.97
C ASP A 34 -8.64 2.70 -8.85
N SER A 35 -7.38 2.71 -8.43
CA SER A 35 -6.26 2.08 -9.15
C SER A 35 -5.16 1.63 -8.22
N TRP A 36 -4.32 0.70 -8.70
CA TRP A 36 -3.12 0.26 -7.98
C TRP A 36 -2.23 1.45 -7.63
N MET A 37 -2.07 2.38 -8.57
CA MET A 37 -1.23 3.57 -8.37
C MET A 37 -1.78 4.48 -7.26
N SER A 38 -3.11 4.65 -7.20
CA SER A 38 -3.78 5.36 -6.12
C SER A 38 -3.59 4.65 -4.77
N ALA A 39 -3.72 3.32 -4.73
CA ALA A 39 -3.46 2.54 -3.51
C ALA A 39 -2.02 2.73 -3.01
N VAL A 40 -1.04 2.65 -3.91
CA VAL A 40 0.38 2.89 -3.56
C VAL A 40 0.60 4.32 -3.08
N ASN A 41 -0.03 5.32 -3.71
CA ASN A 41 0.09 6.71 -3.29
C ASN A 41 -0.51 6.95 -1.90
N SER A 42 -1.68 6.37 -1.59
CA SER A 42 -2.25 6.43 -0.24
C SER A 42 -1.32 5.80 0.80
N ILE A 43 -0.72 4.64 0.49
CA ILE A 43 0.24 3.97 1.39
C ILE A 43 1.48 4.85 1.61
N LYS A 44 2.01 5.46 0.55
CA LYS A 44 3.15 6.39 0.64
C LYS A 44 2.81 7.61 1.49
N GLN A 45 1.63 8.19 1.32
CA GLN A 45 1.18 9.34 2.12
C GLN A 45 0.98 8.97 3.59
N GLU A 46 0.47 7.78 3.87
CA GLU A 46 0.25 7.30 5.24
C GLU A 46 1.54 7.03 6.00
N TYR A 47 2.50 6.35 5.36
CA TYR A 47 3.73 5.92 6.03
C TYR A 47 4.91 6.90 5.85
N GLY A 48 4.81 7.85 4.92
CA GLY A 48 5.80 8.91 4.70
C GLY A 48 7.21 8.37 4.56
N ASP A 49 8.14 8.93 5.34
CA ASP A 49 9.57 8.59 5.31
C ASP A 49 9.89 7.14 5.74
N ARG A 50 8.93 6.47 6.39
CA ARG A 50 9.07 5.06 6.78
C ARG A 50 8.72 4.11 5.64
N TYR A 51 8.04 4.59 4.59
CA TYR A 51 7.73 3.77 3.43
C TYR A 51 9.02 3.30 2.76
N HIS A 52 9.13 1.98 2.56
CA HIS A 52 10.25 1.39 1.82
C HIS A 52 9.79 0.72 0.54
N SER A 53 8.79 -0.15 0.64
CA SER A 53 8.28 -0.89 -0.50
C SER A 53 6.82 -1.30 -0.31
N VAL A 54 6.16 -1.64 -1.40
CA VAL A 54 4.83 -2.25 -1.37
C VAL A 54 4.78 -3.36 -2.41
N THR A 55 4.22 -4.49 -2.02
CA THR A 55 4.00 -5.65 -2.89
C THR A 55 2.52 -5.97 -2.89
N LEU A 56 1.94 -6.12 -4.08
CA LEU A 56 0.57 -6.58 -4.23
C LEU A 56 0.48 -8.06 -3.85
N ILE A 57 -0.46 -8.40 -2.97
CA ILE A 57 -0.78 -9.80 -2.61
C ILE A 57 -2.00 -10.25 -3.41
N SER A 58 -3.08 -9.46 -3.39
CA SER A 58 -4.30 -9.74 -4.16
C SER A 58 -5.06 -8.47 -4.51
N GLU A 59 -5.79 -8.52 -5.62
CA GLU A 59 -6.70 -7.48 -6.10
C GLU A 59 -8.09 -8.08 -6.28
N THR A 60 -9.12 -7.43 -5.75
CA THR A 60 -10.52 -7.85 -5.86
C THR A 60 -11.39 -6.65 -6.22
N GLU A 61 -12.29 -6.80 -7.19
CA GLU A 61 -13.29 -5.77 -7.50
C GLU A 61 -14.32 -5.67 -6.36
N VAL A 62 -14.68 -4.43 -5.96
CA VAL A 62 -15.64 -4.13 -4.89
C VAL A 62 -16.98 -3.73 -5.46
#